data_AF-A0A4Q2DL77-F1
#
_entry.id   AF-A0A4Q2DL77-F1
#
_cell.length_a   1.000
_cell.length_b   1.000
_cell.length_c   1.000
_cell.angle_alpha   90.00
_cell.angle_beta   90.00
_cell.angle_gamma   90.00
#
_symmetry.space_group_name_H-M   'P 1'
#
loop_
_entity.id
_entity.type
_entity.pdbx_description
1 polymer ?
#
loop_
_entity_poly.entity_id
_entity_poly.type
_entity_poly.pdbx_seq_one_letter_code
_entity_poly.pdbx_strand_id
1 'polypeptide(L)'
;MVDGACAKFNNATLRLWNGRITSVVYVWETNDPDSPWRAEARLLEGDVVVRKFAQSSADRKQTAKDIAAETAWTWLCARYPTYDLINV
;
A
#
# COMPACT_ATOMS: atom_id res chain seq x y z
N MET A 1 -1.67 -1.50 -20.09
CA MET A 1 -2.18 -1.71 -18.72
C MET A 1 -1.14 -1.11 -17.81
N VAL A 2 -1.42 0.06 -17.22
CA VAL A 2 -0.52 0.66 -16.23
C VAL A 2 -0.97 0.07 -14.90
N ASP A 3 -0.19 -0.83 -14.33
CA ASP A 3 -0.53 -1.52 -13.10
C ASP A 3 -0.79 -0.48 -11.99
N GLY A 4 -1.98 -0.54 -11.37
CA GLY A 4 -2.42 0.43 -10.36
C GLY A 4 -1.53 0.41 -9.11
N ALA A 5 -1.58 1.47 -8.29
CA ALA A 5 -0.69 1.63 -7.13
C ALA A 5 -0.69 0.41 -6.18
N CYS A 6 -1.86 -0.24 -6.02
CA CYS A 6 -1.97 -1.49 -5.26
C CYS A 6 -1.16 -2.65 -5.86
N ALA A 7 -1.13 -2.78 -7.18
CA ALA A 7 -0.37 -3.81 -7.89
C ALA A 7 1.14 -3.57 -7.77
N LYS A 8 1.60 -2.32 -7.95
CA LYS A 8 3.00 -1.95 -7.73
C LYS A 8 3.46 -2.28 -6.32
N PHE A 9 2.66 -1.91 -5.31
CA PHE A 9 2.96 -2.21 -3.91
C PHE A 9 3.03 -3.73 -3.65
N ASN A 10 2.11 -4.50 -4.22
CA ASN A 10 2.10 -5.96 -4.12
C ASN A 10 3.32 -6.60 -4.80
N ASN A 11 3.63 -6.21 -6.02
CA ASN A 11 4.73 -6.79 -6.79
C ASN A 11 6.08 -6.43 -6.16
N ALA A 12 6.24 -5.20 -5.65
CA ALA A 12 7.42 -4.80 -4.88
C ALA A 12 7.60 -5.65 -3.61
N THR A 13 6.52 -5.90 -2.88
CA THR A 13 6.53 -6.74 -1.67
C THR A 13 6.89 -8.19 -2.00
N LEU A 14 6.28 -8.75 -3.05
CA LEU A 14 6.59 -10.10 -3.54
C LEU A 14 8.07 -10.21 -3.94
N ARG A 15 8.63 -9.21 -4.62
CA ARG A 15 10.03 -9.21 -5.06
C ARG A 15 11.02 -9.14 -3.91
N LEU A 16 10.72 -8.38 -2.86
CA LEU A 16 11.60 -8.22 -1.70
C LEU A 16 11.62 -9.44 -0.78
N TRP A 17 10.47 -10.10 -0.59
CA TRP A 17 10.31 -11.13 0.44
C TRP A 17 9.85 -12.50 -0.06
N ASN A 18 9.68 -12.66 -1.38
CA ASN A 18 9.27 -13.90 -2.04
C ASN A 18 8.07 -14.58 -1.35
N GLY A 19 7.06 -13.78 -0.99
CA GLY A 19 5.82 -14.24 -0.36
C GLY A 19 5.87 -14.44 1.16
N ARG A 20 7.03 -14.24 1.82
CA ARG A 20 7.11 -14.29 3.30
C ARG A 20 6.37 -13.12 3.96
N ILE A 21 6.47 -11.93 3.36
CA ILE A 21 5.73 -10.74 3.80
C ILE A 21 4.67 -10.43 2.74
N THR A 22 3.45 -10.13 3.19
CA THR A 22 2.30 -9.81 2.34
C THR A 22 1.92 -8.35 2.50
N SER A 23 1.64 -7.68 1.39
CA SER A 23 1.08 -6.33 1.38
C SER A 23 -0.45 -6.38 1.43
N VAL A 24 -1.05 -5.57 2.28
CA VAL A 24 -2.51 -5.41 2.35
C VAL A 24 -2.86 -3.93 2.42
N VAL A 25 -3.93 -3.52 1.73
CA VAL A 25 -4.51 -2.17 1.86
C VAL A 25 -5.88 -2.31 2.49
N TYR A 26 -5.99 -1.90 3.74
CA TYR A 26 -7.26 -1.80 4.45
C TYR A 26 -7.96 -0.52 4.05
N VAL A 27 -9.28 -0.59 3.85
CA VAL A 27 -10.12 0.56 3.52
C VAL A 27 -11.40 0.48 4.31
N TRP A 28 -11.83 1.59 4.87
CA TRP A 28 -13.06 1.69 5.65
C TRP A 28 -13.71 3.04 5.44
N GLU A 29 -15.01 3.08 5.66
CA GLU A 29 -15.83 4.29 5.60
C GLU A 29 -15.86 4.97 6.97
N THR A 30 -15.99 6.29 6.97
CA THR A 30 -16.04 7.15 8.14
C THR A 30 -17.14 8.20 7.99
N ASN A 31 -17.49 8.86 9.08
CA ASN A 31 -18.53 9.90 9.10
C ASN A 31 -18.01 11.29 8.65
N ASP A 32 -16.83 11.35 8.04
CA ASP A 32 -16.26 12.57 7.48
C ASP A 32 -16.92 12.86 6.11
N PRO A 33 -17.77 13.89 5.97
CA PRO A 33 -18.50 14.12 4.72
C PRO A 33 -17.59 14.57 3.58
N ASP A 34 -16.45 15.19 3.87
CA ASP A 34 -15.52 15.70 2.86
C ASP A 34 -14.54 14.60 2.41
N SER A 35 -14.29 13.60 3.26
CA SER A 35 -13.39 12.48 2.99
C SER A 35 -13.85 11.19 3.66
N PRO A 36 -14.99 10.61 3.22
CA PRO A 36 -15.61 9.48 3.89
C PRO A 36 -14.76 8.22 3.85
N TRP A 37 -13.89 8.05 2.86
CA TRP A 37 -13.05 6.86 2.73
C TRP A 37 -11.68 7.07 3.35
N ARG A 38 -11.31 6.21 4.30
CA ARG A 38 -9.96 6.11 4.85
C ARG A 38 -9.30 4.82 4.36
N ALA A 39 -7.99 4.85 4.14
CA ALA A 39 -7.23 3.65 3.82
C ALA A 39 -5.86 3.62 4.53
N GLU A 40 -5.34 2.42 4.73
CA GLU A 40 -4.04 2.17 5.37
C GLU A 40 -3.38 0.96 4.72
N ALA A 41 -2.20 1.17 4.16
CA ALA A 41 -1.35 0.09 3.72
C ALA A 41 -0.64 -0.56 4.91
N ARG A 42 -0.44 -1.87 4.85
CA ARG A 42 0.27 -2.67 5.86
C ARG A 42 1.14 -3.74 5.21
N LEU A 43 2.22 -4.09 5.89
CA LEU A 43 2.98 -5.31 5.65
C LEU A 43 2.67 -6.31 6.76
N LEU A 44 2.43 -7.56 6.39
CA LEU A 44 2.08 -8.65 7.29
C LEU A 44 3.07 -9.81 7.12
N GLU A 45 3.45 -10.46 8.23
CA GLU A 45 4.11 -11.76 8.22
C GLU A 45 3.12 -12.77 8.86
N GLY A 46 2.42 -13.53 8.04
CA GLY A 46 1.21 -14.24 8.49
C GLY A 46 0.14 -13.24 8.98
N ASP A 47 -0.35 -13.44 10.20
CA ASP A 47 -1.32 -12.54 10.84
C ASP A 47 -0.68 -11.37 11.61
N VAL A 48 0.66 -11.34 11.67
CA VAL A 48 1.39 -10.32 12.43
C VAL A 48 1.63 -9.09 11.57
N VAL A 49 1.16 -7.93 12.05
CA VAL A 49 1.45 -6.64 11.41
C VAL A 49 2.89 -6.24 11.70
N VAL A 50 3.77 -6.40 10.70
CA VAL A 50 5.17 -5.98 10.79
C VAL A 50 5.34 -4.48 10.51
N ARG A 51 4.45 -3.88 9.69
CA ARG A 51 4.48 -2.43 9.46
C ARG A 51 3.12 -1.87 9.08
N LYS A 52 2.84 -0.67 9.58
CA LYS A 52 1.75 0.21 9.16
C LYS A 52 2.31 1.44 8.46
N PHE A 53 1.64 1.89 7.41
CA PHE A 53 1.96 3.15 6.74
C PHE A 53 0.98 4.25 7.14
N ALA A 54 1.29 5.49 6.76
CA ALA A 54 0.40 6.62 7.02
C ALA A 54 -0.98 6.38 6.41
N GLN A 55 -2.02 6.77 7.14
CA GLN A 55 -3.39 6.67 6.66
C GLN A 55 -3.67 7.76 5.63
N SER A 56 -4.42 7.42 4.59
CA SER A 56 -4.94 8.35 3.60
C SER A 56 -6.45 8.53 3.75
N SER A 57 -6.98 9.61 3.18
CA SER A 57 -8.41 9.84 3.06
C SER A 57 -8.77 10.42 1.70
N ALA A 58 -9.98 10.12 1.21
CA ALA A 58 -10.49 10.69 -0.02
C ALA A 58 -12.03 10.64 -0.09
N ASP A 59 -12.58 11.39 -1.03
CA ASP A 59 -13.98 11.35 -1.47
C ASP A 59 -14.37 10.00 -2.09
N ARG A 60 -13.40 9.30 -2.70
CA ARG A 60 -13.58 8.01 -3.37
C ARG A 60 -12.75 6.92 -2.72
N LYS A 61 -13.38 5.75 -2.53
CA LYS A 61 -12.75 4.53 -2.00
C LYS A 61 -11.45 4.16 -2.72
N GLN A 62 -11.49 4.16 -4.05
CA GLN A 62 -10.33 3.76 -4.86
C GLN A 62 -9.17 4.76 -4.71
N THR A 63 -9.47 6.07 -4.70
CA THR A 63 -8.47 7.12 -4.48
C THR A 63 -7.77 6.98 -3.13
N ALA A 64 -8.52 6.73 -2.05
CA ALA A 64 -7.94 6.50 -0.73
C ALA A 64 -6.96 5.29 -0.76
N LYS A 65 -7.39 4.17 -1.35
CA LYS A 65 -6.55 2.98 -1.49
C LYS A 65 -5.28 3.25 -2.30
N ASP A 66 -5.39 3.96 -3.41
CA ASP A 66 -4.25 4.25 -4.27
C ASP A 66 -3.24 5.16 -3.58
N ILE A 67 -3.68 6.19 -2.85
CA ILE A 67 -2.79 7.04 -2.04
C ILE A 67 -2.05 6.21 -0.99
N ALA A 68 -2.75 5.32 -0.27
CA ALA A 68 -2.13 4.47 0.74
C ALA A 68 -1.10 3.51 0.13
N ALA A 69 -1.44 2.88 -1.00
CA ALA A 69 -0.55 1.96 -1.70
C ALA A 69 0.68 2.67 -2.30
N GLU A 70 0.49 3.83 -2.92
CA GLU A 70 1.57 4.65 -3.50
C GLU A 70 2.56 5.11 -2.42
N THR A 71 2.04 5.53 -1.26
CA THR A 71 2.85 5.92 -0.10
C THR A 71 3.71 4.75 0.38
N ALA A 72 3.12 3.56 0.49
CA ALA A 72 3.84 2.36 0.92
C ALA A 72 4.89 1.91 -0.11
N TRP A 73 4.54 1.92 -1.40
CA TRP A 73 5.47 1.60 -2.48
C TRP A 73 6.65 2.57 -2.54
N THR A 74 6.38 3.88 -2.47
CA THR A 74 7.43 4.91 -2.44
C THR A 74 8.39 4.69 -1.26
N TRP A 75 7.84 4.32 -0.09
CA TRP A 75 8.65 3.97 1.07
C TRP A 75 9.52 2.73 0.83
N LEU A 76 8.99 1.68 0.18
CA LEU A 76 9.78 0.49 -0.18
C LEU A 76 10.92 0.84 -1.14
N CYS A 77 10.65 1.64 -2.17
CA CYS A 77 11.67 2.11 -3.12
C CYS A 77 12.78 2.89 -2.42
N ALA A 78 12.42 3.79 -1.49
CA ALA A 78 13.40 4.54 -0.71
C ALA A 78 14.19 3.66 0.27
N ARG A 79 13.56 2.64 0.86
CA ARG A 79 14.20 1.74 1.83
C ARG A 79 15.15 0.74 1.18
N TYR A 80 14.83 0.27 -0.02
CA TYR A 80 15.53 -0.80 -0.74
C TYR A 80 16.00 -0.33 -2.13
N PRO A 81 16.87 0.69 -2.21
CA PRO A 81 17.25 1.31 -3.49
C PRO A 81 18.05 0.39 -4.42
N THR A 82 18.62 -0.71 -3.89
CA THR A 82 19.38 -1.70 -4.67
C THR A 82 18.48 -2.70 -5.40
N TYR A 83 17.18 -2.71 -5.11
CA TYR A 83 16.20 -3.57 -5.78
C TYR A 83 15.46 -2.75 -6.84
N ASP A 84 15.34 -3.29 -8.06
CA ASP A 84 14.46 -2.70 -9.07
C ASP A 84 13.00 -2.98 -8.71
N LEU A 85 12.38 -1.99 -8.06
CA LEU A 85 10.98 -1.95 -7.67
C LEU A 85 10.17 -0.93 -8.49
N ILE A 86 10.80 -0.31 -9.50
CA ILE A 86 10.16 0.73 -10.33
C ILE A 86 9.49 0.09 -11.55
N ASN A 87 10.04 -1.01 -12.05
CA ASN A 87 9.54 -1.75 -13.21
C ASN A 87 8.70 -2.99 -12.82
N VAL A 88 8.00 -2.94 -11.68
CA VAL A 88 7.16 -4.04 -11.17
C VAL A 88 5.68 -3.76 -11.30
#